data_AF-N2ANY3-F1
#
_entry.id   AF-N2ANY3-F1
#
_cell.length_a   1.000
_cell.length_b   1.000
_cell.length_c   1.000
_cell.angle_alpha   90.00
_cell.angle_beta   90.00
_cell.angle_gamma   90.00
#
_symmetry.space_group_name_H-M   'P 1'
#
loop_
_entity.id
_entity.type
_entity.pdbx_description
1 polymer ?
#
loop_
_entity_poly.entity_id
_entity_poly.type
_entity_poly.pdbx_seq_one_letter_code
_entity_poly.pdbx_strand_id
1 'polypeptide(L)'
;MTNEEKNTALYEKVFAEQETYRKWLLDQPPEEILKHSYEYVVREDILLSLEYHDLTNAQAEALLKSPGPLADIFKEFEQRETDYMDTVFDTVVCRANAVIKAEARQQPAALPGTDNGMGHSQPLPKDKAKSRTDKKPRQSVRENLQKAAAKQAPSTEKKKKPEREVR
;
A
#
# COMPACT_ATOMS: atom_id res chain seq x y z
N MET A 1 15.60 -6.74 26.09
CA MET A 1 14.33 -6.58 25.35
C MET A 1 13.82 -7.94 24.88
N THR A 2 12.52 -8.17 25.02
CA THR A 2 11.80 -9.29 24.42
C THR A 2 11.75 -9.16 22.89
N ASN A 3 11.33 -10.21 22.19
CA ASN A 3 11.15 -10.15 20.73
C ASN A 3 10.08 -9.16 20.31
N GLU A 4 8.98 -9.10 21.07
CA GLU A 4 7.91 -8.14 20.87
C GLU A 4 8.42 -6.70 21.04
N GLU A 5 9.16 -6.42 22.12
CA GLU A 5 9.75 -5.11 22.37
C GLU A 5 10.69 -4.65 21.25
N LYS A 6 11.53 -5.56 20.71
CA LYS A 6 12.44 -5.23 19.60
C LYS A 6 11.69 -4.90 18.31
N ASN A 7 10.66 -5.67 17.98
CA ASN A 7 9.88 -5.41 16.79
C ASN A 7 9.01 -4.15 16.94
N THR A 8 8.51 -3.85 18.15
CA THR A 8 7.83 -2.58 18.44
C THR A 8 8.79 -1.41 18.30
N ALA A 9 10.02 -1.51 18.84
CA ALA A 9 11.04 -0.47 18.66
C ALA A 9 11.42 -0.27 17.17
N LEU A 10 11.52 -1.37 16.41
CA LEU A 10 11.74 -1.27 14.96
C LEU A 10 10.58 -0.57 14.26
N TYR A 11 9.34 -0.95 14.57
CA TYR A 11 8.15 -0.33 14.01
C TYR A 11 8.12 1.19 14.28
N GLU A 12 8.36 1.60 15.53
CA GLU A 12 8.45 3.02 15.91
C GLU A 12 9.51 3.77 15.11
N LYS A 13 10.69 3.16 14.91
CA LYS A 13 11.78 3.74 14.13
C LYS A 13 11.39 3.93 12.65
N VAL A 14 10.85 2.88 12.02
CA VAL A 14 10.39 2.91 10.62
C VAL A 14 9.24 3.92 10.45
N PHE A 15 8.32 4.00 11.42
CA PHE A 15 7.23 4.97 11.42
C PHE A 15 7.74 6.40 11.50
N ALA A 16 8.71 6.68 12.39
CA ALA A 16 9.31 8.02 12.50
C ALA A 16 10.05 8.44 11.22
N GLU A 17 10.72 7.50 10.55
CA GLU A 17 11.35 7.72 9.24
C GLU A 17 10.30 8.05 8.17
N GLN A 18 9.19 7.31 8.13
CA GLN A 18 8.08 7.59 7.21
C GLN A 18 7.45 8.96 7.46
N GLU A 19 7.19 9.33 8.71
CA GLU A 19 6.61 10.65 9.02
C GLU A 19 7.55 11.80 8.64
N THR A 20 8.88 11.59 8.77
CA THR A 20 9.88 12.54 8.29
C THR A 20 9.81 12.69 6.77
N TYR A 21 9.76 11.58 6.04
CA TYR A 21 9.62 11.57 4.59
C TYR A 21 8.29 12.19 4.13
N ARG A 22 7.18 11.85 4.79
CA ARG A 22 5.85 12.43 4.54
C ARG A 22 5.86 13.94 4.71
N LYS A 23 6.45 14.44 5.79
CA LYS A 23 6.53 15.88 6.04
C LYS A 23 7.28 16.59 4.92
N TRP A 24 8.43 16.06 4.53
CA TRP A 24 9.19 16.58 3.39
C TRP A 24 8.39 16.54 2.08
N LEU A 25 7.68 15.43 1.83
CA LEU A 25 6.88 15.23 0.62
C LEU A 25 5.73 16.23 0.52
N LEU A 26 5.08 16.54 1.64
CA LEU A 26 4.00 17.53 1.70
C LEU A 26 4.46 18.96 1.42
N ASP A 27 5.76 19.25 1.55
CA ASP A 27 6.35 20.55 1.23
C ASP A 27 6.80 20.65 -0.26
N GLN A 28 6.69 19.57 -1.04
CA GLN A 28 7.11 19.54 -2.45
C GLN A 28 6.01 20.04 -3.41
N PRO A 29 6.37 20.51 -4.63
CA PRO A 29 5.38 20.82 -5.65
C PRO A 29 4.65 19.55 -6.13
N PRO A 30 3.41 19.66 -6.66
CA PRO A 30 2.62 18.50 -7.07
C PRO A 30 3.33 17.54 -8.03
N GLU A 31 4.12 18.07 -8.97
CA GLU A 31 4.88 17.24 -9.92
C GLU A 31 5.90 16.35 -9.21
N GLU A 32 6.58 16.88 -8.19
CA GLU A 32 7.55 16.12 -7.42
C GLU A 32 6.85 15.10 -6.50
N ILE A 33 5.70 15.46 -5.92
CA ILE A 33 4.85 14.52 -5.18
C ILE A 33 4.48 13.31 -6.04
N LEU A 34 4.12 13.53 -7.31
CA LEU A 34 3.77 12.45 -8.24
C LEU A 34 4.95 11.52 -8.56
N LYS A 35 6.18 12.03 -8.61
CA LYS A 35 7.37 11.16 -8.81
C LYS A 35 7.62 10.23 -7.63
N HIS A 36 7.25 10.66 -6.43
CA HIS A 36 7.48 9.93 -5.19
C HIS A 36 6.25 9.12 -4.72
N SER A 37 5.13 9.14 -5.45
CA SER A 37 3.90 8.47 -5.00
C SER A 37 4.04 6.96 -4.89
N TYR A 38 4.79 6.33 -5.81
CA TYR A 38 5.06 4.89 -5.74
C TYR A 38 5.86 4.53 -4.48
N GLU A 39 6.99 5.21 -4.26
CA GLU A 39 7.81 5.02 -3.06
C GLU A 39 7.02 5.26 -1.78
N TYR A 40 6.23 6.34 -1.72
CA TYR A 40 5.41 6.65 -0.56
C TYR A 40 4.43 5.51 -0.22
N VAL A 41 3.72 4.97 -1.22
CA VAL A 41 2.74 3.90 -1.01
C VAL A 41 3.44 2.61 -0.57
N VAL A 42 4.53 2.22 -1.23
CA VAL A 42 5.27 0.99 -0.86
C VAL A 42 5.85 1.09 0.56
N ARG A 43 6.33 2.27 0.96
CA ARG A 43 6.79 2.51 2.34
C ARG A 43 5.67 2.33 3.37
N GLU A 44 4.45 2.77 3.06
CA GLU A 44 3.27 2.52 3.90
C GLU A 44 2.89 1.03 3.95
N ASP A 45 3.02 0.30 2.84
CA ASP A 45 2.76 -1.15 2.78
C ASP A 45 3.80 -1.95 3.59
N ILE A 46 5.06 -1.52 3.60
CA ILE A 46 6.11 -2.07 4.47
C ILE A 46 5.72 -1.88 5.95
N LEU A 47 5.28 -0.68 6.33
CA LEU A 47 4.78 -0.41 7.69
C LEU A 47 3.60 -1.32 8.04
N LEU A 48 2.62 -1.42 7.13
CA LEU A 48 1.45 -2.27 7.33
C LEU A 48 1.85 -3.74 7.50
N SER A 49 2.82 -4.23 6.74
CA SER A 49 3.37 -5.58 6.89
C SER A 49 3.95 -5.81 8.30
N LEU A 50 4.71 -4.85 8.83
CA LEU A 50 5.27 -4.90 10.19
C LEU A 50 4.21 -4.80 11.30
N GLU A 51 2.97 -4.39 11.00
CA GLU A 51 1.86 -4.45 11.95
C GLU A 51 1.32 -5.86 12.15
N TYR A 52 1.41 -6.70 11.11
CA TYR A 52 0.90 -8.08 11.13
C TYR A 52 1.97 -9.14 11.36
N HIS A 53 3.25 -8.79 11.17
CA HIS A 53 4.35 -9.73 11.17
C HIS A 53 5.45 -9.33 12.16
N ASP A 54 6.01 -10.35 12.82
CA ASP A 54 7.19 -10.20 13.66
C ASP A 54 8.41 -10.78 12.97
N LEU A 55 9.51 -10.04 13.02
CA LEU A 55 10.82 -10.52 12.69
C LEU A 55 11.44 -11.26 13.87
N THR A 56 12.41 -12.14 13.58
CA THR A 56 13.26 -12.72 14.62
C THR A 56 14.06 -11.63 15.34
N ASN A 57 14.54 -11.91 16.55
CA ASN A 57 15.39 -10.99 17.31
C ASN A 57 16.59 -10.48 16.51
N ALA A 58 17.27 -11.37 15.78
CA ALA A 58 18.46 -11.02 15.02
C ALA A 58 18.13 -10.10 13.83
N GLN A 59 17.01 -10.35 13.14
CA GLN A 59 16.55 -9.52 12.03
C GLN A 59 16.14 -8.12 12.52
N ALA A 60 15.35 -8.04 13.60
CA ALA A 60 14.94 -6.76 14.16
C ALA A 60 16.15 -5.93 14.64
N GLU A 61 17.11 -6.56 15.33
CA GLU A 61 18.35 -5.91 15.76
C GLU A 61 19.21 -5.43 14.59
N ALA A 62 19.28 -6.20 13.49
CA ALA A 62 20.03 -5.79 12.31
C ALA A 62 19.43 -4.54 11.67
N LEU A 63 18.10 -4.50 11.49
CA LEU A 63 17.41 -3.34 10.92
C LEU A 63 17.46 -2.13 11.86
N LEU A 64 17.39 -2.33 13.18
CA LEU A 64 17.53 -1.26 14.17
C LEU A 64 18.89 -0.56 14.10
N LYS A 65 19.94 -1.22 13.59
CA LYS A 65 21.27 -0.61 13.38
C LYS A 65 21.35 0.24 12.11
N SER A 66 20.47 0.03 11.12
CA SER A 66 20.43 0.88 9.94
C SER A 66 20.02 2.31 10.32
N PRO A 67 20.65 3.36 9.76
CA PRO A 67 20.23 4.74 9.97
C PRO A 67 18.87 5.06 9.31
N GLY A 68 18.51 4.35 8.24
CA GLY A 68 17.26 4.54 7.48
C GLY A 68 16.67 3.19 7.07
N PRO A 69 16.21 2.37 8.03
CA PRO A 69 15.73 1.02 7.75
C PRO A 69 14.59 0.99 6.73
N LEU A 70 13.71 1.98 6.71
CA LEU A 70 12.59 1.99 5.76
C LEU A 70 13.08 2.22 4.33
N ALA A 71 13.94 3.21 4.13
CA ALA A 71 14.53 3.50 2.82
C ALA A 71 15.37 2.32 2.30
N ASP A 72 16.11 1.64 3.18
CA ASP A 72 16.89 0.46 2.80
C ASP A 72 16.00 -0.72 2.37
N ILE A 73 14.93 -1.00 3.14
CA ILE A 73 13.95 -2.06 2.80
C ILE A 73 13.25 -1.72 1.48
N PHE A 74 12.87 -0.46 1.26
CA PHE A 74 12.24 -0.02 0.01
C PHE A 74 13.16 -0.29 -1.20
N LYS A 75 14.44 0.10 -1.14
CA LYS A 75 15.39 -0.15 -2.23
C LYS A 75 15.55 -1.63 -2.55
N GLU A 76 15.58 -2.48 -1.53
CA GLU A 76 15.65 -3.93 -1.71
C GLU A 76 14.35 -4.49 -2.30
N PHE A 77 13.20 -3.95 -1.91
CA PHE A 77 11.90 -4.32 -2.47
C PHE A 77 11.79 -3.93 -3.95
N GLU A 78 12.16 -2.70 -4.30
CA GLU A 78 12.11 -2.17 -5.67
C GLU A 78 12.92 -3.03 -6.65
N GLN A 79 14.04 -3.61 -6.20
CA GLN A 79 14.85 -4.52 -7.02
C GLN A 79 14.23 -5.92 -7.20
N ARG A 80 13.35 -6.32 -6.28
CA ARG A 80 12.71 -7.65 -6.28
C ARG A 80 11.34 -7.65 -6.94
N GLU A 81 10.67 -6.51 -7.01
CA GLU A 81 9.34 -6.39 -7.62
C GLU A 81 9.44 -6.40 -9.15
N THR A 82 9.43 -7.59 -9.74
CA THR A 82 9.52 -7.76 -11.21
C THR A 82 8.15 -7.95 -11.88
N ASP A 83 7.18 -8.54 -11.20
CA ASP A 83 5.98 -9.10 -11.84
C ASP A 83 4.74 -8.17 -11.77
N TYR A 84 4.85 -7.02 -11.09
CA TYR A 84 3.73 -6.10 -10.91
C TYR A 84 3.25 -5.54 -12.25
N MET A 85 4.18 -5.08 -13.09
CA MET A 85 3.83 -4.49 -14.39
C MET A 85 3.24 -5.50 -15.36
N ASP A 86 3.67 -6.77 -15.27
CA ASP A 86 3.06 -7.86 -16.04
C ASP A 86 1.61 -8.08 -15.62
N THR A 87 1.33 -8.09 -14.31
CA THR A 87 -0.05 -8.18 -13.78
C THR A 87 -0.91 -6.99 -14.21
N VAL A 88 -0.35 -5.78 -14.21
CA VAL A 88 -1.03 -4.58 -14.70
C VAL A 88 -1.38 -4.73 -16.18
N PHE A 89 -0.42 -5.16 -17.00
CA PHE A 89 -0.64 -5.32 -18.43
C PHE A 89 -1.64 -6.45 -18.75
N ASP A 90 -1.54 -7.59 -18.06
CA ASP A 90 -2.48 -8.70 -18.17
C ASP A 90 -3.91 -8.24 -17.83
N THR A 91 -4.07 -7.36 -16.85
CA THR A 91 -5.36 -6.75 -16.51
C THR A 91 -5.91 -5.91 -17.66
N VAL A 92 -5.05 -5.10 -18.31
CA VAL A 92 -5.41 -4.32 -19.50
C VAL A 92 -5.85 -5.24 -20.64
N VAL A 93 -5.07 -6.30 -20.93
CA VAL A 93 -5.38 -7.30 -21.97
C VAL A 93 -6.71 -8.00 -21.68
N CYS A 94 -6.91 -8.46 -20.45
CA CYS A 94 -8.15 -9.10 -20.04
C CYS A 94 -9.35 -8.17 -20.21
N ARG A 95 -9.22 -6.90 -19.82
CA ARG A 95 -10.30 -5.91 -19.99
C ARG A 95 -10.60 -5.64 -21.46
N ALA A 96 -9.58 -5.46 -22.29
CA ALA A 96 -9.75 -5.26 -23.73
C ALA A 96 -10.47 -6.45 -24.37
N ASN A 97 -10.05 -7.68 -24.06
CA ASN A 97 -10.71 -8.91 -24.54
C ASN A 97 -12.17 -9.01 -24.09
N ALA A 98 -12.49 -8.57 -22.88
CA ALA A 98 -13.87 -8.55 -22.39
C ALA A 98 -14.75 -7.55 -23.18
N VAL A 99 -14.21 -6.37 -23.52
CA VAL A 99 -14.91 -5.37 -24.35
C VAL A 99 -15.16 -5.92 -25.77
N ILE A 100 -14.15 -6.49 -26.42
CA ILE A 100 -14.28 -7.10 -27.76
C ILE A 100 -15.36 -8.19 -27.78
N LYS A 101 -15.35 -9.08 -26.77
CA LYS A 101 -16.37 -10.14 -26.65
C LYS A 101 -17.76 -9.59 -26.44
N ALA A 102 -17.92 -8.48 -25.72
CA ALA A 102 -19.21 -7.84 -25.51
C ALA A 102 -19.74 -7.20 -26.79
N GLU A 103 -18.89 -6.49 -27.54
CA GLU A 103 -19.25 -5.89 -28.83
C GLU A 103 -19.65 -6.94 -29.86
N ALA A 104 -18.89 -8.04 -29.96
CA ALA A 104 -19.21 -9.15 -30.86
C ALA A 104 -20.57 -9.81 -30.55
N ARG A 105 -21.02 -9.78 -29.29
CA ARG A 105 -22.36 -10.27 -28.88
C ARG A 105 -23.48 -9.27 -29.18
N GLN A 106 -23.16 -7.99 -29.32
CA GLN A 106 -24.13 -6.92 -29.61
C GLN A 106 -24.30 -6.67 -31.12
N GLN A 107 -23.35 -7.12 -31.94
CA GLN A 107 -23.56 -7.19 -33.39
C GLN A 107 -24.53 -8.35 -33.71
N PRO A 108 -25.67 -8.10 -34.38
CA PRO A 108 -26.60 -9.16 -34.72
C PRO A 108 -25.93 -10.12 -35.70
N ALA A 109 -25.64 -11.34 -35.23
CA ALA A 109 -25.23 -12.43 -36.10
C ALA A 109 -26.38 -12.74 -37.05
N ALA A 110 -26.14 -12.59 -38.36
CA ALA A 110 -26.95 -13.28 -39.36
C ALA A 110 -26.90 -14.77 -39.03
N LEU A 111 -28.06 -15.35 -38.70
CA LEU A 111 -28.21 -16.74 -38.26
C LEU A 111 -27.76 -17.70 -39.36
N PRO A 112 -27.07 -18.79 -38.98
CA PRO A 112 -27.56 -20.08 -39.43
C PRO A 112 -27.70 -21.08 -38.28
N GLY A 113 -28.82 -21.81 -38.32
CA GLY A 113 -28.92 -23.22 -37.95
C GLY A 113 -28.64 -23.60 -36.50
N THR A 114 -29.72 -23.89 -35.77
CA THR A 114 -29.73 -24.63 -34.52
C THR A 114 -29.03 -25.99 -34.62
N ASP A 115 -28.18 -26.36 -33.67
CA ASP A 115 -28.16 -27.73 -33.13
C ASP A 115 -27.56 -27.79 -31.71
N ASN A 116 -28.13 -28.68 -30.91
CA ASN A 116 -27.97 -28.87 -29.47
C ASN A 116 -26.65 -29.53 -29.07
N GLY A 117 -26.07 -29.11 -27.95
CA GLY A 117 -24.94 -29.78 -27.31
C GLY A 117 -24.90 -29.52 -25.81
N MET A 118 -25.58 -30.38 -25.05
CA MET A 118 -25.69 -30.35 -23.58
C MET A 118 -24.31 -30.65 -22.95
N GLY A 119 -23.73 -29.69 -22.23
CA GLY A 119 -22.43 -29.82 -21.55
C GLY A 119 -22.51 -29.54 -20.06
N HIS A 120 -22.38 -30.59 -19.25
CA HIS A 120 -22.34 -30.52 -17.78
C HIS A 120 -21.08 -29.79 -17.29
N SER A 121 -21.24 -28.80 -16.42
CA SER A 121 -20.13 -28.13 -15.71
C SER A 121 -20.00 -28.70 -14.29
N GLN A 122 -18.83 -29.25 -13.95
CA GLN A 122 -18.47 -29.56 -12.56
C GLN A 122 -17.87 -28.31 -11.86
N PRO A 123 -18.09 -28.11 -10.55
CA PRO A 123 -17.52 -26.98 -9.83
C PRO A 123 -16.05 -27.19 -9.44
N LEU A 124 -15.26 -26.12 -9.51
CA LEU A 124 -13.88 -26.05 -9.01
C LEU A 124 -13.83 -26.11 -7.46
N PRO A 125 -12.79 -26.69 -6.85
CA PRO A 125 -12.65 -26.77 -5.40
C PRO A 125 -12.23 -25.42 -4.78
N LYS A 126 -12.73 -25.14 -3.59
CA LYS A 126 -12.49 -23.90 -2.83
C LYS A 126 -11.10 -23.89 -2.18
N ASP A 127 -10.40 -22.77 -2.33
CA ASP A 127 -9.09 -22.52 -1.73
C ASP A 127 -9.10 -22.66 -0.20
N LYS A 128 -8.07 -23.35 0.33
CA LYS A 128 -7.80 -23.43 1.76
C LYS A 128 -7.33 -22.06 2.27
N ALA A 129 -8.12 -21.46 3.15
CA ALA A 129 -7.72 -20.29 3.92
C ALA A 129 -6.44 -20.58 4.72
N LYS A 130 -5.37 -19.82 4.44
CA LYS A 130 -4.18 -19.77 5.30
C LYS A 130 -4.61 -19.22 6.67
N SER A 131 -4.34 -19.99 7.71
CA SER A 131 -4.54 -19.62 9.11
C SER A 131 -3.76 -18.33 9.43
N ARG A 132 -4.49 -17.26 9.74
CA ARG A 132 -3.94 -16.00 10.26
C ARG A 132 -3.69 -16.21 11.76
N THR A 133 -2.45 -16.06 12.20
CA THR A 133 -2.06 -16.21 13.61
C THR A 133 -2.72 -15.13 14.48
N ASP A 134 -3.27 -15.53 15.64
CA ASP A 134 -3.95 -14.70 16.65
C ASP A 134 -3.02 -13.74 17.44
N LYS A 135 -2.09 -13.07 16.75
CA LYS A 135 -1.30 -11.99 17.37
C LYS A 135 -2.05 -10.68 17.20
N LYS A 136 -2.21 -9.93 18.31
CA LYS A 136 -2.83 -8.61 18.29
C LYS A 136 -1.95 -7.67 17.45
N PRO A 137 -2.47 -7.07 16.35
CA PRO A 137 -1.64 -6.27 15.43
C PRO A 137 -1.02 -5.05 16.10
N ARG A 138 0.14 -4.59 15.63
CA ARG A 138 0.75 -3.31 16.07
C ARG A 138 -0.04 -2.07 15.63
N GLN A 139 -1.20 -2.25 15.01
CA GLN A 139 -2.15 -1.19 14.72
C GLN A 139 -2.42 -0.29 15.93
N SER A 140 -2.46 -0.84 17.15
CA SER A 140 -2.60 -0.06 18.38
C SER A 140 -1.41 0.89 18.66
N VAL A 141 -0.19 0.48 18.31
CA VAL A 141 1.02 1.31 18.41
C VAL A 141 0.93 2.48 17.44
N ARG A 142 0.57 2.22 16.17
CA ARG A 142 0.37 3.25 15.16
C ARG A 142 -0.65 4.29 15.60
N GLU A 143 -1.82 3.84 16.07
CA GLU A 143 -2.86 4.74 16.55
C GLU A 143 -2.37 5.61 17.71
N ASN A 144 -1.57 5.04 18.62
CA ASN A 144 -0.98 5.79 19.73
C ASN A 144 0.04 6.83 19.25
N LEU A 145 0.91 6.47 18.29
CA LEU A 145 1.88 7.38 17.69
C LEU A 145 1.18 8.54 16.94
N GLN A 146 0.13 8.23 16.17
CA GLN A 146 -0.66 9.24 15.46
C GLN A 146 -1.40 10.18 16.43
N LYS A 147 -2.01 9.64 17.49
CA LYS A 147 -2.62 10.46 18.55
C LYS A 147 -1.59 11.36 19.23
N ALA A 148 -0.36 10.87 19.45
CA ALA A 148 0.72 11.66 20.02
C ALA A 148 1.18 12.78 19.06
N ALA A 149 1.33 12.47 17.77
CA ALA A 149 1.68 13.46 16.74
C ALA A 149 0.62 14.57 16.61
N ALA A 150 -0.67 14.20 16.62
CA ALA A 150 -1.78 15.16 16.56
C ALA A 150 -1.82 16.11 17.76
N LYS A 151 -1.41 15.66 18.95
CA LYS A 151 -1.32 16.51 20.17
C LYS A 151 -0.15 17.49 20.12
N GLN A 152 0.88 17.22 19.31
CA GLN A 152 2.08 18.06 19.20
C GLN A 152 2.03 19.02 18.01
N ALA A 153 1.05 18.90 17.11
CA ALA A 153 0.88 19.80 15.97
C ALA A 153 0.42 21.20 16.46
N PRO A 154 1.13 22.29 16.09
CA PRO A 154 0.72 23.63 16.46
C PRO A 154 -0.62 23.98 15.80
N SER A 155 -1.58 24.45 16.59
CA SER A 155 -2.85 25.00 16.11
C SER A 155 -2.60 26.13 15.12
N THR A 156 -3.00 25.93 13.87
CA THR A 156 -2.95 26.96 12.83
C THR A 156 -3.97 28.06 13.15
N GLU A 157 -3.55 29.06 13.91
CA GLU A 157 -4.28 30.32 14.03
C GLU A 157 -4.39 30.96 12.64
N LYS A 158 -5.64 31.08 12.17
CA LYS A 158 -6.00 31.81 10.95
C LYS A 158 -5.47 33.24 11.05
N LYS A 159 -4.37 33.54 10.34
CA LYS A 159 -3.94 34.93 10.09
C LYS A 159 -5.07 35.67 9.36
N LYS A 160 -5.75 36.54 10.10
CA LYS A 160 -6.75 37.48 9.62
C LYS A 160 -6.08 38.40 8.59
N LYS A 161 -6.58 38.36 7.35
CA LYS A 161 -6.13 39.18 6.23
C LYS A 161 -6.44 40.66 6.54
N PRO A 162 -5.51 41.63 6.39
CA PRO A 162 -5.85 43.03 6.58
C PRO A 162 -6.70 43.53 5.41
N GLU A 163 -7.81 44.17 5.76
CA GLU A 163 -8.75 44.83 4.86
C GLU A 163 -8.06 46.04 4.22
N ARG A 164 -8.10 46.13 2.89
CA ARG A 164 -7.45 47.18 2.11
C ARG A 164 -8.43 48.35 2.00
N GLU A 165 -8.22 49.40 2.78
CA GLU A 165 -8.91 50.68 2.59
C GLU A 165 -8.59 51.22 1.19
N VAL A 166 -9.64 51.39 0.39
CA VAL A 166 -9.61 52.10 -0.89
C VAL A 166 -9.87 53.58 -0.58
N ARG A 167 -8.92 54.44 -0.95
CA ARG A 167 -9.13 55.88 -1.16
C ARG A 167 -9.22 56.13 -2.65
#